data_AF-K1LNU8-F1
#
_entry.id   AF-K1LNU8-F1
#
_cell.length_a   1.000
_cell.length_b   1.000
_cell.length_c   1.000
_cell.angle_alpha   90.00
_cell.angle_beta   90.00
_cell.angle_gamma   90.00
#
_symmetry.space_group_name_H-M   'P 1'
#
loop_
_entity.id
_entity.type
_entity.pdbx_description
1 polymer ?
#
loop_
_entity_poly.entity_id
_entity_poly.type
_entity_poly.pdbx_seq_one_letter_code
_entity_poly.pdbx_strand_id
1 'polypeptide(L)'
;MRLFTLDLVGKVRTYTKKSGTSVSYPNGYPDFTPFMHPNVKPVKIEVHSPKNNPKDFENANTAAKLTKDTDPPIIDIRRPPDGYMWHHHEDGKTMMLVDEDITESLGTLVVNQRLMGKISNDIGVRV
;
A
#
# COMPACT_ATOMS: atom_id res chain seq x y z
N MET A 1 11.58 -3.68 41.21
CA MET A 1 11.98 -3.93 39.81
C MET A 1 10.71 -4.12 39.00
N ARG A 2 10.23 -3.11 38.27
CA ARG A 2 9.02 -3.23 37.45
C ARG A 2 9.41 -3.79 36.10
N LEU A 3 8.99 -5.02 35.83
CA LEU A 3 9.00 -5.63 34.51
C LEU A 3 7.99 -4.85 33.66
N PHE A 4 8.46 -4.07 32.68
CA PHE A 4 7.57 -3.54 31.64
C PHE A 4 7.56 -4.58 30.53
N THR A 5 6.57 -5.46 30.55
CA THR A 5 6.20 -6.20 29.35
C THR A 5 5.63 -5.17 28.39
N LEU A 6 6.39 -4.82 27.35
CA LEU A 6 5.89 -3.99 26.26
C LEU A 6 4.90 -4.87 25.49
N ASP A 7 3.62 -4.79 25.83
CA ASP A 7 2.54 -5.40 25.05
C ASP A 7 2.52 -4.71 23.67
N LEU A 8 3.32 -5.24 22.73
CA LEU A 8 3.30 -4.87 21.32
C LEU A 8 2.10 -5.49 20.58
N VAL A 9 1.20 -6.15 21.30
CA VAL A 9 -0.05 -6.68 20.75
C VAL A 9 -0.98 -5.49 20.43
N GLY A 10 -1.03 -5.09 19.16
CA GLY A 10 -2.20 -4.40 18.60
C GLY A 10 -2.18 -2.87 18.50
N LYS A 11 -1.02 -2.19 18.46
CA LYS A 11 -1.03 -0.74 18.19
C LYS A 11 -1.16 -0.44 16.69
N VAL A 12 -2.40 -0.28 16.22
CA VAL A 12 -2.70 0.26 14.88
C VAL A 12 -2.22 1.71 14.83
N ARG A 13 -1.40 2.04 13.82
CA ARG A 13 -1.01 3.43 13.53
C ARG A 13 -1.86 3.95 12.38
N THR A 14 -2.36 5.17 12.46
CA THR A 14 -3.09 5.80 11.34
C THR A 14 -2.34 7.03 10.90
N TYR A 15 -2.16 7.18 9.58
CA TYR A 15 -1.52 8.34 8.98
C TYR A 15 -2.53 9.09 8.12
N THR A 16 -2.68 10.38 8.40
CA THR A 16 -3.60 11.26 7.68
C THR A 16 -2.81 12.21 6.78
N LYS A 17 -3.20 12.28 5.51
CA LYS A 17 -2.66 13.23 4.53
C LYS A 17 -3.21 14.63 4.79
N LYS A 18 -2.55 15.65 4.23
CA LYS A 18 -3.07 17.03 4.25
C LYS A 18 -4.46 17.16 3.60
N SER A 19 -4.79 16.28 2.65
CA SER A 19 -6.12 16.18 2.04
C SER A 19 -7.21 15.62 2.97
N GLY A 20 -6.85 15.12 4.16
CA GLY A 20 -7.77 14.50 5.12
C GLY A 20 -7.89 12.97 5.00
N THR A 21 -7.35 12.37 3.93
CA THR A 21 -7.38 10.91 3.74
C THR A 21 -6.52 10.20 4.78
N SER A 22 -7.06 9.18 5.45
CA SER A 22 -6.37 8.45 6.52
C SER A 22 -6.16 6.98 6.16
N VAL A 23 -4.93 6.47 6.35
CA VAL A 23 -4.59 5.06 6.14
C VAL A 23 -4.09 4.44 7.44
N SER A 24 -4.69 3.31 7.80
CA SER A 24 -4.32 2.53 8.99
C SER A 24 -3.23 1.52 8.66
N TYR A 25 -2.38 1.25 9.65
CA TYR A 25 -1.23 0.35 9.54
C TYR A 25 -1.29 -0.71 10.64
N PRO A 26 -2.27 -1.64 10.59
CA PRO A 26 -2.27 -2.79 11.47
C PRO A 26 -0.96 -3.58 11.26
N ASN A 27 -0.33 -4.00 12.36
CA ASN A 27 0.91 -4.79 12.32
C ASN A 27 2.07 -4.16 11.51
N GLY A 28 2.02 -2.85 11.25
CA GLY A 28 3.04 -2.12 10.49
C GLY A 28 2.84 -2.08 8.97
N TYR A 29 1.78 -2.68 8.44
CA TYR A 29 1.47 -2.70 7.01
C TYR A 29 0.23 -1.87 6.69
N PRO A 30 0.23 -1.08 5.60
CA PRO A 30 -0.92 -0.27 5.24
C PRO A 30 -2.13 -1.14 4.86
N ASP A 31 -3.28 -0.83 5.45
CA ASP A 31 -4.57 -1.37 5.06
C ASP A 31 -5.21 -0.47 4.01
N PHE A 32 -5.15 -0.92 2.75
CA PHE A 32 -5.76 -0.25 1.62
C PHE A 32 -7.16 -0.77 1.27
N THR A 33 -7.71 -1.70 2.05
CA THR A 33 -9.05 -2.27 1.80
C THR A 33 -10.12 -1.20 1.57
N PRO A 34 -10.16 -0.08 2.33
CA PRO A 34 -11.16 0.98 2.12
C PRO A 34 -11.03 1.75 0.80
N PHE A 35 -9.88 1.64 0.11
CA PHE A 35 -9.53 2.40 -1.09
C PHE A 35 -9.44 1.54 -2.35
N MET A 36 -9.88 0.29 -2.26
CA MET A 36 -9.88 -0.61 -3.41
C MET A 36 -10.91 -0.20 -4.44
N HIS A 37 -10.61 -0.49 -5.71
CA HIS A 37 -11.58 -0.35 -6.79
C HIS A 37 -12.83 -1.19 -6.48
N PRO A 38 -14.06 -0.62 -6.54
CA PRO A 38 -15.28 -1.30 -6.10
C PRO A 38 -15.59 -2.57 -6.91
N ASN A 39 -15.22 -2.57 -8.20
CA ASN A 39 -15.52 -3.67 -9.13
C ASN A 39 -14.37 -4.67 -9.33
N VAL A 40 -13.18 -4.44 -8.77
CA VAL A 40 -12.01 -5.30 -8.97
C VAL A 40 -11.61 -5.95 -7.64
N LYS A 41 -11.79 -7.27 -7.55
CA LYS A 41 -11.41 -8.05 -6.37
C LYS A 41 -9.88 -8.18 -6.28
N PRO A 42 -9.29 -8.37 -5.07
CA PRO A 42 -7.88 -8.69 -4.93
C PRO A 42 -7.53 -9.96 -5.69
N VAL A 43 -6.34 -9.97 -6.29
CA VAL A 43 -5.87 -11.08 -7.12
C VAL A 43 -4.58 -11.66 -6.57
N LYS A 44 -4.44 -12.97 -6.64
CA LYS A 44 -3.16 -13.63 -6.36
C LYS A 44 -2.32 -13.64 -7.61
N ILE A 45 -1.05 -13.27 -7.48
CA ILE A 45 -0.08 -13.31 -8.57
C ILE A 45 1.18 -14.05 -8.15
N GLU A 46 1.93 -14.53 -9.13
CA GLU A 46 3.34 -14.83 -8.93
C GLU A 46 4.12 -13.50 -9.01
N VAL A 47 4.70 -13.09 -7.89
CA VAL A 47 5.51 -11.87 -7.80
C VAL A 47 6.87 -12.12 -8.43
N HIS A 48 7.26 -11.27 -9.37
CA HIS A 48 8.51 -11.44 -10.10
C HIS A 48 9.73 -11.12 -9.23
N SER A 49 10.70 -12.05 -9.22
CA SER A 49 12.05 -11.82 -8.72
C SER A 49 13.09 -11.97 -9.85
N PRO A 50 14.03 -11.02 -10.05
CA PRO A 50 14.17 -9.75 -9.35
C PRO A 50 12.98 -8.81 -9.63
N LYS A 51 12.79 -7.79 -8.77
CA LYS A 51 11.63 -6.89 -8.80
C LYS A 51 11.39 -6.30 -10.21
N ASN A 52 10.18 -6.49 -10.72
CA ASN A 52 9.76 -6.01 -12.03
C ASN A 52 8.26 -5.61 -12.01
N ASN A 53 7.96 -4.40 -11.55
CA ASN A 53 6.58 -3.94 -11.38
C ASN A 53 5.74 -4.07 -12.67
N PRO A 54 6.24 -3.73 -13.89
CA PRO A 54 5.45 -3.93 -15.11
C PRO A 54 5.03 -5.39 -15.34
N LYS A 55 5.82 -6.38 -14.90
CA LYS A 55 5.42 -7.79 -15.00
C LYS A 55 4.41 -8.17 -13.94
N ASP A 56 4.55 -7.67 -12.72
CA ASP A 56 3.54 -7.87 -11.67
C ASP A 56 2.19 -7.25 -12.06
N PHE A 57 2.20 -6.08 -12.70
CA PHE A 57 1.00 -5.44 -13.25
C PHE A 57 0.36 -6.27 -14.36
N GLU A 58 1.16 -6.81 -15.28
CA GLU A 58 0.67 -7.74 -16.31
C GLU A 58 0.00 -8.97 -15.70
N ASN A 59 0.63 -9.57 -14.69
CA ASN A 59 0.09 -10.72 -13.98
C ASN A 59 -1.21 -10.35 -13.25
N ALA A 60 -1.28 -9.18 -12.61
CA ALA A 60 -2.46 -8.72 -11.88
C ALA A 60 -3.63 -8.38 -12.82
N ASN A 61 -3.39 -7.63 -13.90
CA ASN A 61 -4.40 -7.32 -14.92
C ASN A 61 -4.96 -8.60 -15.56
N THR A 62 -4.08 -9.57 -15.86
CA THR A 62 -4.47 -10.88 -16.40
C THR A 62 -5.32 -11.67 -15.39
N ALA A 63 -4.90 -11.73 -14.12
CA ALA A 63 -5.63 -12.43 -13.06
C ALA A 63 -7.00 -11.78 -12.77
N ALA A 64 -7.08 -10.45 -12.88
CA ALA A 64 -8.30 -9.67 -12.73
C ALA A 64 -9.20 -9.72 -13.98
N LYS A 65 -8.70 -10.28 -15.09
CA LYS A 65 -9.39 -10.35 -16.38
C LYS A 65 -9.78 -8.97 -16.92
N LEU A 66 -8.96 -7.97 -16.66
CA LEU A 66 -9.18 -6.61 -17.18
C LEU A 66 -8.92 -6.58 -18.69
N THR A 67 -9.72 -5.82 -19.40
CA THR A 67 -9.57 -5.56 -20.84
C THR A 67 -9.88 -4.09 -21.12
N LYS A 68 -9.83 -3.67 -22.39
CA LYS A 68 -10.30 -2.35 -22.79
C LYS A 68 -11.81 -2.13 -22.58
N ASP A 69 -12.57 -3.22 -22.39
CA ASP A 69 -14.03 -3.23 -22.29
C ASP A 69 -14.51 -3.48 -20.85
N THR A 70 -13.60 -3.53 -19.87
CA THR A 70 -13.92 -3.64 -18.43
C THR A 70 -14.01 -2.29 -17.75
N ASP A 71 -14.51 -2.28 -16.52
CA ASP A 71 -14.47 -1.13 -15.62
C ASP A 71 -13.57 -1.46 -14.39
N PRO A 72 -12.35 -0.90 -14.30
CA PRO A 72 -11.79 0.11 -15.19
C PRO A 72 -11.20 -0.51 -16.48
N PRO A 73 -11.06 0.25 -17.57
CA PRO A 73 -10.46 -0.25 -18.79
C PRO A 73 -8.92 -0.27 -18.69
N ILE A 74 -8.29 -1.23 -19.36
CA ILE A 74 -6.83 -1.22 -19.57
C ILE A 74 -6.48 -0.96 -21.04
N ILE A 75 -5.50 -0.10 -21.27
CA ILE A 75 -4.96 0.20 -22.61
C ILE A 75 -3.63 -0.54 -22.83
N ASP A 76 -2.81 -0.66 -21.79
CA ASP A 76 -1.54 -1.39 -21.78
C ASP A 76 -1.58 -2.45 -20.67
N ILE A 77 -1.44 -3.72 -21.05
CA ILE A 77 -1.47 -4.84 -20.11
C ILE A 77 -0.38 -4.73 -19.03
N ARG A 78 0.73 -4.02 -19.29
CA ARG A 78 1.86 -3.86 -18.37
C ARG A 78 1.77 -2.62 -17.50
N ARG A 79 0.66 -1.88 -17.55
CA ARG A 79 0.37 -0.71 -16.72
C ARG A 79 -0.93 -0.92 -15.95
N PRO A 80 -1.08 -0.31 -14.77
CA PRO A 80 -2.39 -0.29 -14.13
C PRO A 80 -3.38 0.54 -14.98
N PRO A 81 -4.69 0.32 -14.80
CA PRO A 81 -5.73 1.23 -15.31
C PRO A 81 -5.48 2.68 -14.89
N ASP A 82 -5.86 3.64 -15.74
CA ASP A 82 -5.71 5.07 -15.45
C ASP A 82 -6.48 5.46 -14.16
N GLY A 83 -5.86 6.26 -13.29
CA GLY A 83 -6.45 6.62 -11.98
C GLY A 83 -6.23 5.59 -10.87
N TYR A 84 -5.57 4.47 -11.17
CA TYR A 84 -5.36 3.38 -10.23
C TYR A 84 -3.93 2.87 -10.21
N MET A 85 -3.59 2.16 -9.13
CA MET A 85 -2.31 1.50 -8.94
C MET A 85 -2.52 0.11 -8.35
N TRP A 86 -1.77 -0.87 -8.85
CA TRP A 86 -1.70 -2.18 -8.21
C TRP A 86 -0.76 -2.10 -7.00
N HIS A 87 -1.27 -2.43 -5.80
CA HIS A 87 -0.51 -2.46 -4.56
C HIS A 87 -0.35 -3.88 -4.02
N HIS A 88 0.85 -4.25 -3.56
CA HIS A 88 1.10 -5.55 -2.94
C HIS A 88 0.53 -5.59 -1.51
N HIS A 89 -0.30 -6.58 -1.21
CA HIS A 89 -0.75 -6.87 0.15
C HIS A 89 0.41 -7.39 1.02
N GLU A 90 0.28 -7.32 2.35
CA GLU A 90 1.30 -7.77 3.31
C GLU A 90 1.64 -9.26 3.21
N ASP A 91 0.76 -10.06 2.59
CA ASP A 91 0.97 -11.49 2.38
C ASP A 91 2.00 -11.81 1.26
N GLY A 92 2.46 -10.78 0.54
CA GLY A 92 3.49 -10.86 -0.49
C GLY A 92 3.09 -11.60 -1.78
N LYS A 93 1.81 -11.96 -1.94
CA LYS A 93 1.31 -12.71 -3.10
C LYS A 93 -0.01 -12.19 -3.66
N THR A 94 -0.69 -11.33 -2.91
CA THR A 94 -1.94 -10.70 -3.32
C THR A 94 -1.67 -9.27 -3.78
N MET A 95 -2.28 -8.85 -4.89
CA MET A 95 -2.34 -7.46 -5.31
C MET A 95 -3.76 -6.92 -5.22
N MET A 96 -3.86 -5.65 -4.85
CA MET A 96 -5.10 -4.89 -4.73
C MET A 96 -5.03 -3.69 -5.66
N LEU A 97 -6.07 -3.48 -6.48
CA LEU A 97 -6.18 -2.29 -7.30
C LEU A 97 -6.74 -1.17 -6.43
N VAL A 98 -5.96 -0.11 -6.24
CA VAL A 98 -6.29 1.00 -5.33
C VAL A 98 -6.20 2.32 -6.08
N ASP A 99 -6.92 3.32 -5.61
CA ASP A 99 -6.87 4.69 -6.14
C ASP A 99 -5.42 5.24 -6.08
N GLU A 100 -4.94 5.80 -7.19
CA GLU A 100 -3.54 6.24 -7.33
C GLU A 100 -3.16 7.34 -6.34
N ASP A 101 -4.10 8.26 -6.03
CA ASP A 101 -3.91 9.37 -5.09
C ASP A 101 -3.58 8.88 -3.69
N ILE A 102 -4.03 7.66 -3.37
CA ILE A 102 -3.77 6.98 -2.11
C ILE A 102 -2.30 6.52 -2.02
N THR A 103 -1.72 6.07 -3.13
CA THR A 103 -0.38 5.45 -3.14
C THR A 103 0.77 6.45 -3.22
N GLU A 104 0.67 7.47 -4.08
CA GLU A 104 1.79 8.38 -4.37
C GLU A 104 2.20 9.21 -3.14
N SER A 105 1.22 9.74 -2.41
CA SER A 105 1.50 10.60 -1.25
C SER A 105 1.86 9.85 0.03
N LEU A 106 1.62 8.53 0.13
CA LEU A 106 2.03 7.74 1.30
C LEU A 106 3.49 7.29 1.25
N GLY A 107 4.02 6.99 0.06
CA GLY A 107 5.45 6.71 -0.10
C GLY A 107 6.31 7.85 0.44
N THR A 108 5.93 9.09 0.11
CA THR A 108 6.57 10.31 0.60
C THR A 108 6.33 10.56 2.09
N LEU A 109 5.11 10.32 2.61
CA LEU A 109 4.77 10.59 4.01
C LEU A 109 5.46 9.60 4.99
N VAL A 110 5.53 8.32 4.62
CA VAL A 110 6.21 7.28 5.42
C VAL A 110 7.72 7.51 5.44
N VAL A 111 8.34 7.90 4.30
CA VAL A 111 9.76 8.26 4.25
C VAL A 111 10.04 9.50 5.10
N ASN A 112 9.23 10.55 4.97
CA ASN A 112 9.42 11.79 5.74
C ASN A 112 9.26 11.56 7.25
N GLN A 113 8.29 10.78 7.71
CA GLN A 113 8.15 10.48 9.14
C GLN A 113 9.21 9.50 9.66
N ARG A 114 9.68 8.53 8.85
CA ARG A 114 10.82 7.67 9.23
C ARG A 114 12.09 8.50 9.39
N LEU A 115 12.29 9.53 8.56
CA LEU A 115 13.38 10.49 8.71
C LEU A 115 13.17 11.33 9.98
N MET A 116 12.00 11.94 10.19
CA MET A 116 11.74 12.76 11.39
C MET A 116 11.81 11.97 12.70
N GLY A 117 11.35 10.71 12.72
CA GLY A 117 11.43 9.82 13.89
C GLY A 117 12.85 9.30 14.17
N LYS A 118 13.69 9.17 13.13
CA LYS A 118 15.13 8.93 13.32
C LYS A 118 15.81 10.18 13.88
N ILE A 119 15.52 11.35 13.32
CA ILE A 119 16.06 12.62 13.81
C ILE A 119 15.66 12.82 15.27
N SER A 120 14.38 12.68 15.64
CA SER A 120 13.93 12.87 17.04
C SER A 120 14.62 11.92 18.05
N ASN A 121 14.93 10.69 17.65
CA ASN A 121 15.66 9.73 18.48
C ASN A 121 17.16 10.04 18.57
N ASP A 122 17.74 10.64 17.52
CA ASP A 122 19.15 11.05 17.49
C ASP A 122 19.41 12.39 18.22
N ILE A 123 18.39 13.25 18.40
CA ILE A 123 18.46 14.50 19.18
C ILE A 123 17.74 14.49 20.54
N GLY A 124 17.27 13.34 21.01
CA GLY A 124 16.80 13.20 22.40
C GLY A 124 15.62 14.10 22.79
N VAL A 125 14.78 14.52 21.85
CA VAL A 125 13.56 15.29 22.17
C VAL A 125 12.41 14.30 22.34
N ARG A 126 12.08 14.03 23.60
CA ARG A 126 10.89 13.24 23.98
C ARG A 126 9.64 14.11 23.80
N VAL A 127 8.69 13.62 23.00
CA VAL A 127 7.27 14.02 23.10
C VAL A 127 6.61 13.24 24.23
#